data_AF-A0A822B4Y3-F1
#
_entry.id   AF-A0A822B4Y3-F1
#
_cell.length_a   1.000
_cell.length_b   1.000
_cell.length_c   1.000
_cell.angle_alpha   90.00
_cell.angle_beta   90.00
_cell.angle_gamma   90.00
#
_symmetry.space_group_name_H-M   'P 1'
#
loop_
_entity.id
_entity.type
_entity.pdbx_description
1 polymer ?
#
loop_
_entity_poly.entity_id
_entity_poly.type
_entity_poly.pdbx_seq_one_letter_code
_entity_poly.pdbx_strand_id
1 'polypeptide(L)'
;CLNERLFQKQFINAKVSKVLQWDGLEQLLNILEPFEAATRKLASDSSPTISIVLPVITTLITSLEYRDADSSFQKKVKDNLRLSIQERFEELSGDKLILLCTVSDSRWKDFSFLNRSLYQSHNEILVV
;
A
#
# COMPACT_ATOMS: atom_id res chain seq x y z
N CYS A 1 -1.06 7.70 -52.08
CA CYS A 1 -0.40 6.42 -51.72
C CYS A 1 0.62 6.52 -50.57
N LEU A 2 1.70 7.32 -50.62
CA LEU A 2 2.68 7.41 -49.50
C LEU A 2 2.22 8.36 -48.37
N ASN A 3 1.69 9.54 -48.72
CA ASN A 3 1.21 10.52 -47.72
C ASN A 3 0.02 10.00 -46.89
N GLU A 4 -0.94 9.31 -47.50
CA GLU A 4 -2.06 8.70 -46.75
C GLU A 4 -1.60 7.62 -45.76
N ARG A 5 -0.60 6.80 -46.13
CA ARG A 5 -0.05 5.76 -45.25
C ARG A 5 0.71 6.36 -44.08
N LEU A 6 1.45 7.45 -44.28
CA LEU A 6 2.11 8.22 -43.23
C LEU A 6 1.08 8.86 -42.28
N PHE A 7 0.02 9.44 -42.84
CA PHE A 7 -1.06 10.05 -42.07
C PHE A 7 -1.79 9.00 -41.21
N GLN A 8 -2.13 7.84 -41.79
CA GLN A 8 -2.74 6.75 -41.04
C GLN A 8 -1.83 6.20 -39.94
N LYS A 9 -0.52 6.05 -40.18
CA LYS A 9 0.44 5.63 -39.15
C LYS A 9 0.49 6.62 -37.98
N GLN A 10 0.49 7.92 -38.25
CA GLN A 10 0.50 8.94 -37.19
C GLN A 10 -0.80 8.93 -36.38
N PHE A 11 -1.95 8.77 -37.04
CA PHE A 11 -3.25 8.64 -36.36
C PHE A 11 -3.33 7.39 -35.49
N ILE A 12 -2.85 6.25 -35.98
CA ILE A 12 -2.79 5.00 -35.21
C ILE A 12 -1.87 5.17 -33.99
N ASN A 13 -0.67 5.74 -34.16
CA ASN A 13 0.25 5.98 -33.05
C ASN A 13 -0.33 6.93 -32.00
N ALA A 14 -1.01 8.01 -32.40
CA ALA A 14 -1.64 8.94 -31.46
C ALA A 14 -2.79 8.27 -30.69
N LYS A 15 -3.60 7.45 -31.36
CA LYS A 15 -4.69 6.71 -30.73
C LYS A 15 -4.17 5.64 -29.78
N VAL A 16 -3.17 4.87 -30.20
CA VAL A 16 -2.50 3.85 -29.38
C VAL A 16 -1.84 4.48 -28.15
N SER A 17 -1.14 5.61 -28.31
CA SER A 17 -0.54 6.34 -27.20
C SER A 17 -1.59 6.79 -26.17
N LYS A 18 -2.73 7.31 -26.64
CA LYS A 18 -3.82 7.73 -25.74
C LYS A 18 -4.43 6.54 -25.00
N VAL A 19 -4.65 5.40 -25.67
CA VAL A 19 -5.17 4.17 -25.03
C VAL A 19 -4.20 3.62 -23.99
N LEU A 20 -2.89 3.56 -24.31
CA LEU A 20 -1.85 3.13 -23.37
C LEU A 20 -1.77 4.01 -22.11
N GLN A 21 -2.09 5.31 -22.22
CA GLN A 21 -2.15 6.22 -21.07
C GLN A 21 -3.31 5.90 -20.13
N TRP A 22 -4.46 5.47 -20.66
CA TRP A 22 -5.63 5.09 -19.85
C TRP A 22 -5.40 3.77 -19.12
N ASP A 23 -4.79 2.78 -19.77
CA ASP A 23 -4.44 1.50 -19.13
C ASP A 23 -3.47 1.70 -17.96
N GLY A 24 -2.49 2.59 -18.12
CA GLY A 24 -1.57 2.96 -17.04
C GLY A 24 -2.27 3.68 -15.88
N LEU A 25 -3.26 4.53 -16.19
CA LEU A 25 -4.07 5.21 -15.17
C LEU A 25 -4.93 4.22 -14.39
N GLU A 26 -5.59 3.28 -15.06
CA GLU A 26 -6.40 2.24 -14.42
C GLU A 26 -5.54 1.35 -13.52
N GLN A 27 -4.36 0.94 -14.00
CA GLN A 27 -3.39 0.21 -13.18
C GLN A 27 -2.96 0.99 -11.94
N LEU A 28 -2.76 2.31 -12.05
CA LEU A 28 -2.42 3.17 -10.93
C LEU A 28 -3.57 3.29 -9.93
N LEU A 29 -4.81 3.49 -10.41
CA LEU A 29 -6.00 3.56 -9.55
C LEU A 29 -6.18 2.27 -8.74
N ASN A 30 -5.99 1.11 -9.37
CA ASN A 30 -6.07 -0.19 -8.69
C ASN A 30 -4.97 -0.35 -7.61
N ILE A 31 -3.78 0.21 -7.81
CA ILE A 31 -2.72 0.21 -6.78
C ILE A 31 -3.08 1.14 -5.61
N LEU A 32 -3.75 2.26 -5.88
CA LEU A 32 -4.06 3.28 -4.88
C LEU A 32 -5.38 3.04 -4.14
N GLU A 33 -6.26 2.19 -4.63
CA GLU A 33 -7.50 1.77 -3.96
C GLU A 33 -7.32 1.43 -2.46
N PRO A 34 -6.35 0.59 -2.04
CA PRO A 34 -6.14 0.30 -0.62
C PRO A 34 -5.73 1.53 0.21
N PHE A 35 -5.05 2.52 -0.38
CA PHE A 35 -4.66 3.77 0.29
C PHE A 35 -5.87 4.68 0.51
N GLU A 36 -6.73 4.75 -0.49
CA GLU A 36 -7.97 5.49 -0.44
C GLU A 36 -8.90 4.92 0.64
N ALA A 37 -9.04 3.58 0.68
CA ALA A 37 -9.81 2.89 1.70
C ALA A 37 -9.25 3.11 3.13
N ALA A 38 -7.93 3.02 3.29
CA ALA A 38 -7.26 3.29 4.57
C ALA A 38 -7.47 4.74 5.03
N THR A 39 -7.29 5.70 4.12
CA THR A 39 -7.44 7.13 4.41
C THR A 39 -8.88 7.45 4.79
N ARG A 40 -9.86 6.95 4.03
CA ARG A 40 -11.28 7.13 4.35
C ARG A 40 -11.61 6.55 5.72
N LYS A 41 -11.15 5.33 6.02
CA LYS A 41 -11.40 4.67 7.31
C LYS A 41 -10.87 5.51 8.46
N LEU A 42 -9.61 5.94 8.37
CA LEU A 42 -8.97 6.78 9.39
C LEU A 42 -9.63 8.14 9.54
N ALA A 43 -10.05 8.77 8.44
CA ALA A 43 -10.72 10.07 8.46
C ALA A 43 -12.17 10.00 8.97
N SER A 44 -12.83 8.85 8.81
CA SER A 44 -14.22 8.65 9.25
C SER A 44 -14.37 8.30 10.73
N ASP A 45 -13.28 7.93 11.40
CA ASP A 45 -13.32 7.51 12.80
C ASP A 45 -13.47 8.73 13.72
N SER A 46 -14.53 8.76 14.52
CA SER A 46 -14.77 9.82 15.51
C SER A 46 -13.84 9.73 16.72
N SER A 47 -13.13 8.62 16.88
CA SER A 47 -12.22 8.38 18.00
C SER A 47 -10.98 7.60 17.53
N PRO A 48 -10.12 8.25 16.71
CA PRO A 48 -8.94 7.60 16.17
C PRO A 48 -8.03 7.12 17.29
N THR A 49 -7.62 5.85 17.21
CA THR A 49 -6.80 5.17 18.23
C THR A 49 -5.45 4.79 17.64
N ILE A 50 -4.35 5.01 18.39
CA ILE A 50 -2.99 4.69 17.92
C ILE A 50 -2.83 3.19 17.56
N SER A 51 -3.66 2.31 18.15
CA SER A 51 -3.67 0.87 17.88
C SER A 51 -3.99 0.49 16.43
N ILE A 52 -4.58 1.40 15.64
CA ILE A 52 -4.89 1.15 14.21
C ILE A 52 -3.70 1.38 13.28
N VAL A 53 -2.67 2.12 13.73
CA VAL A 53 -1.57 2.60 12.88
C VAL A 53 -0.78 1.43 12.30
N LEU A 54 -0.32 0.52 13.16
CA LEU A 54 0.45 -0.65 12.73
C LEU A 54 -0.38 -1.58 11.79
N PRO A 55 -1.63 -1.95 12.11
CA PRO A 55 -2.46 -2.72 11.18
C PRO A 55 -2.62 -2.08 9.80
N VAL A 56 -2.82 -0.76 9.74
CA VAL A 56 -2.99 -0.04 8.48
C VAL A 56 -1.69 -0.05 7.68
N ILE A 57 -0.56 0.28 8.29
CA ILE A 57 0.74 0.29 7.62
C ILE A 57 1.05 -1.11 7.07
N THR A 58 0.87 -2.16 7.88
CA THR A 58 1.11 -3.52 7.42
C THR A 58 0.17 -3.90 6.27
N THR A 59 -1.12 -3.58 6.36
CA THR A 59 -2.09 -3.84 5.28
C THR A 59 -1.67 -3.15 3.98
N LEU A 60 -1.23 -1.89 4.05
CA LEU A 60 -0.76 -1.16 2.87
C LEU A 60 0.50 -1.81 2.28
N ILE A 61 1.48 -2.18 3.09
CA ILE A 61 2.69 -2.86 2.62
C ILE A 61 2.35 -4.20 1.94
N THR A 62 1.46 -5.00 2.53
CA THR A 62 1.01 -6.27 1.95
C THR A 62 0.25 -6.04 0.64
N SER A 63 -0.55 -4.97 0.54
CA SER A 63 -1.25 -4.63 -0.71
C SER A 63 -0.31 -4.29 -1.87
N LEU A 64 0.92 -3.86 -1.56
CA LEU A 64 1.97 -3.55 -2.52
C LEU A 64 2.85 -4.75 -2.88
N GLU A 65 2.58 -5.95 -2.36
CA GLU A 65 3.29 -7.15 -2.78
C GLU A 65 3.07 -7.43 -4.27
N TYR A 66 4.11 -7.99 -4.90
CA TYR A 66 4.04 -8.32 -6.31
C TYR A 66 3.11 -9.49 -6.54
N ARG A 67 2.36 -9.42 -7.63
CA ARG A 67 1.57 -10.50 -8.19
C ARG A 67 2.21 -10.94 -9.49
N ASP A 68 2.04 -12.21 -9.85
CA ASP A 68 2.61 -12.77 -11.08
C ASP A 68 2.12 -12.02 -12.33
N ALA A 69 0.90 -11.50 -12.29
CA ALA A 69 0.28 -10.74 -13.37
C ALA A 69 0.69 -9.24 -13.43
N ASP A 70 1.50 -8.76 -12.49
CA ASP A 70 1.84 -7.34 -12.45
C ASP A 70 2.75 -6.93 -13.62
N SER A 71 2.38 -5.83 -14.28
CA SER A 71 3.17 -5.18 -15.32
C SER A 71 4.46 -4.57 -14.75
N SER A 72 5.44 -4.27 -15.62
CA SER A 72 6.66 -3.58 -15.22
C SER A 72 6.38 -2.19 -14.63
N PHE A 73 5.36 -1.49 -15.13
CA PHE A 73 4.89 -0.23 -14.58
C PHE A 73 4.35 -0.42 -13.15
N GLN A 74 3.48 -1.42 -12.93
CA GLN A 74 2.91 -1.70 -11.61
C GLN A 74 4.00 -2.03 -10.58
N LYS A 75 4.97 -2.88 -10.94
CA LYS A 75 6.08 -3.22 -10.05
C LYS A 75 6.87 -1.98 -9.64
N LYS A 76 7.22 -1.11 -10.60
CA LYS A 76 7.95 0.14 -10.32
C LYS A 76 7.16 1.10 -9.42
N VAL A 77 5.85 1.23 -9.63
CA VAL A 77 5.00 2.07 -8.76
C VAL A 77 4.93 1.46 -7.36
N LYS A 78 4.70 0.15 -7.25
CA LYS A 78 4.67 -0.57 -5.97
C LYS A 78 5.97 -0.39 -5.18
N ASP A 79 7.12 -0.46 -5.84
CA ASP A 79 8.42 -0.24 -5.19
C ASP A 79 8.56 1.15 -4.62
N ASN A 80 8.27 2.18 -5.42
CA ASN A 80 8.36 3.57 -4.96
C ASN A 80 7.44 3.84 -3.78
N LEU A 81 6.21 3.30 -3.82
CA LEU A 81 5.26 3.42 -2.71
C LEU A 81 5.74 2.67 -1.47
N ARG A 82 6.29 1.47 -1.64
CA ARG A 82 6.82 0.66 -0.53
C ARG A 82 7.97 1.36 0.17
N LEU A 83 8.93 1.89 -0.59
CA LEU A 83 10.03 2.69 -0.06
C LEU A 83 9.52 3.93 0.67
N SER A 84 8.57 4.67 0.08
CA SER A 84 7.99 5.86 0.70
C SER A 84 7.29 5.56 2.04
N ILE A 85 6.61 4.41 2.15
CA ILE A 85 5.98 3.96 3.41
C ILE A 85 7.06 3.58 4.41
N GLN A 86 8.06 2.80 3.98
CA GLN A 86 9.13 2.34 4.86
C GLN A 86 9.91 3.52 5.45
N GLU A 87 10.31 4.49 4.62
CA GLU A 87 10.99 5.71 5.07
C GLU A 87 10.13 6.53 6.04
N ARG A 88 8.83 6.66 5.78
CA ARG A 88 7.93 7.48 6.62
C ARG A 88 7.63 6.84 7.97
N PHE A 89 7.64 5.52 8.05
CA PHE A 89 7.20 4.77 9.23
C PHE A 89 8.28 3.84 9.82
N GLU A 90 9.54 4.06 9.45
CA GLU A 90 10.69 3.31 9.94
C GLU A 90 10.74 3.34 11.47
N GLU A 91 10.61 4.54 12.05
CA GLU A 91 10.66 4.76 13.49
C GLU A 91 9.47 4.15 14.23
N LEU A 92 8.28 4.12 13.61
CA LEU A 92 7.06 3.60 14.24
C LEU A 92 7.08 2.07 14.38
N SER A 93 7.80 1.39 13.49
CA SER A 93 7.88 -0.07 13.49
C SER A 93 8.68 -0.60 14.69
N GLY A 94 9.56 0.23 15.28
CA GLY A 94 10.33 -0.08 16.48
C GLY A 94 9.76 0.49 17.78
N ASP A 95 8.68 1.28 17.72
CA ASP A 95 8.09 1.92 18.90
C ASP A 95 7.29 0.91 19.74
N LYS A 96 7.81 0.63 20.94
CA LYS A 96 7.17 -0.27 21.91
C LYS A 96 5.79 0.19 22.34
N LEU A 97 5.52 1.51 22.38
CA LEU A 97 4.23 2.06 22.76
C LEU A 97 3.16 1.72 21.71
N ILE A 98 3.47 1.95 20.43
CA ILE A 98 2.55 1.65 19.32
C ILE A 98 2.27 0.16 19.26
N LEU A 99 3.32 -0.66 19.45
CA LEU A 99 3.17 -2.10 19.52
C LEU A 99 2.25 -2.52 20.68
N LEU A 100 2.48 -2.00 21.89
CA LEU A 100 1.67 -2.30 23.06
C LEU A 100 0.20 -1.92 22.84
N CYS A 101 -0.06 -0.71 22.33
CA CYS A 101 -1.41 -0.27 22.03
C CYS A 101 -2.09 -1.15 20.99
N THR A 102 -1.37 -1.57 19.95
CA THR A 102 -1.88 -2.46 18.91
C THR A 102 -2.22 -3.85 19.46
N VAL A 103 -1.33 -4.45 20.24
CA VAL A 103 -1.53 -5.80 20.82
C VAL A 103 -2.62 -5.80 21.90
N SER A 104 -2.74 -4.71 22.65
CA SER A 104 -3.77 -4.56 23.69
C SER A 104 -5.18 -4.45 23.09
N ASP A 105 -5.28 -4.01 21.85
CA ASP A 105 -6.55 -3.86 21.16
C ASP A 105 -7.06 -5.20 20.64
N SER A 106 -8.15 -5.67 21.25
CA SER A 106 -8.77 -6.96 20.91
C SER A 106 -9.14 -7.11 19.43
N ARG A 107 -9.36 -6.00 18.70
CA ARG A 107 -9.72 -6.02 17.27
C ARG A 107 -8.62 -6.62 16.39
N TRP A 108 -7.37 -6.60 16.86
CA TRP A 108 -6.20 -6.99 16.06
C TRP A 108 -5.61 -8.35 16.46
N LYS A 109 -6.18 -9.06 17.44
CA LYS A 109 -5.63 -10.32 17.98
C LYS A 109 -5.53 -11.46 16.97
N ASP A 110 -6.39 -11.46 15.96
CA ASP A 110 -6.43 -12.50 14.93
C ASP A 110 -5.56 -12.17 13.70
N PHE A 111 -4.87 -11.03 13.69
CA PHE A 111 -4.08 -10.62 12.53
C PHE A 111 -2.70 -11.31 12.50
N SER A 112 -2.41 -11.92 11.35
CA SER A 112 -1.17 -12.66 11.08
C SER A 112 0.11 -11.80 11.09
N PHE A 113 0.00 -10.47 11.03
CA PHE A 113 1.16 -9.58 11.10
C PHE A 113 1.72 -9.42 12.52
N LEU A 114 0.95 -9.81 13.55
CA LEU A 114 1.46 -9.92 14.91
C LEU A 114 2.33 -11.17 14.99
N ASN A 115 3.56 -11.04 14.48
CA ASN A 115 4.56 -12.10 14.48
C ASN A 115 4.77 -12.62 15.91
N ARG A 116 5.03 -13.93 16.08
CA ARG A 116 5.25 -14.54 17.41
C ARG A 116 6.37 -13.86 18.22
N SER A 117 7.32 -13.23 17.54
CA SER A 117 8.39 -12.42 18.16
C SER A 117 7.88 -11.15 18.87
N LEU A 118 6.77 -10.55 18.41
CA LEU A 118 6.16 -9.37 19.04
C LEU A 118 5.45 -9.72 20.36
N TYR A 119 4.88 -10.93 20.46
CA TYR A 119 4.34 -11.47 21.71
C TYR A 119 5.43 -11.79 22.75
N GLN A 120 6.64 -12.17 22.31
CA GLN A 120 7.77 -12.39 23.23
C GLN A 120 8.19 -11.08 23.91
N SER A 121 8.21 -9.95 23.20
CA SER A 121 8.46 -8.63 23.79
C SER A 121 7.32 -8.17 24.71
N HIS A 122 6.07 -8.53 24.42
CA HIS A 122 4.92 -8.24 25.29
C HIS A 122 5.03 -8.93 26.66
N ASN A 123 5.54 -10.17 26.70
CA ASN A 123 5.79 -10.87 27.96
C ASN A 123 6.94 -10.26 28.78
N GLU A 124 7.89 -9.55 28.16
CA GLU A 124 8.92 -8.81 28.89
C GLU A 124 8.41 -7.47 29.44
N ILE A 125 7.48 -6.81 28.73
CA ILE A 125 6.90 -5.52 29.15
C ILE A 125 5.90 -5.69 30.30
N LEU A 126 5.17 -6.81 30.35
CA LEU A 126 4.23 -7.12 31.46
C LEU A 126 4.92 -7.62 32.75
N VAL A 127 6.25 -7.74 32.76
CA VAL A 127 7.04 -8.18 33.94
C VAL A 127 7.64 -6.99 34.71
N VAL A 128 7.25 -5.76 34.38
CA VAL A 128 7.58 -4.55 35.17
C VAL A 128 6.46 -4.19 36.13
#